data_AF-A0A1H7F155-F1
#
_entry.id   AF-A0A1H7F155-F1
#
_cell.length_a   1.000
_cell.length_b   1.000
_cell.length_c   1.000
_cell.angle_alpha   90.00
_cell.angle_beta   90.00
_cell.angle_gamma   90.00
#
_symmetry.space_group_name_H-M   'P 1'
#
loop_
_entity.id
_entity.type
_entity.pdbx_description
1 polymer ?
#
loop_
_entity_poly.entity_id
_entity_poly.type
_entity_poly.pdbx_seq_one_letter_code
_entity_poly.pdbx_strand_id
1 'polypeptide(L)'
;MFIGDVKYPCNFGFMVEYIPEWSDSSFKNGLMFMMMNDELYPKNVRTTTFNSELPDLLSENSAMKKPVIDKKLYHTESEKLFEIMADKTYGKERDAWYDGTFQIPFHEINDDRWSVFIISDGDNIKLMSGEWRDGDIHFHDELEIPSKKYFETIKALEEFYNTLSSGNGGHENEHQENTERTDT
;
A
#
# COMPACT_ATOMS: atom_id res chain seq x y z
N MET A 1 -9.42 2.10 -10.42
CA MET A 1 -9.80 3.33 -9.65
C MET A 1 -8.55 4.08 -9.17
N PHE A 2 -8.58 5.43 -9.09
CA PHE A 2 -7.51 6.21 -8.43
C PHE A 2 -7.97 6.71 -7.05
N ILE A 3 -7.11 6.59 -6.04
CA ILE A 3 -7.30 7.03 -4.66
C ILE A 3 -6.20 8.03 -4.32
N GLY A 4 -6.53 9.31 -4.16
CA GLY A 4 -5.54 10.35 -3.87
C GLY A 4 -6.08 11.75 -4.17
N ASP A 5 -5.19 12.76 -4.15
CA ASP A 5 -5.57 14.13 -4.52
C ASP A 5 -5.81 14.23 -6.03
N VAL A 6 -7.08 14.19 -6.46
CA VAL A 6 -7.45 14.29 -7.89
C VAL A 6 -7.07 15.63 -8.53
N LYS A 7 -6.74 16.67 -7.75
CA LYS A 7 -6.23 17.94 -8.28
C LYS A 7 -4.74 17.88 -8.59
N TYR A 8 -4.02 16.99 -7.91
CA TYR A 8 -2.58 16.75 -8.08
C TYR A 8 -2.31 15.23 -8.03
N PRO A 9 -2.88 14.47 -8.99
CA PRO A 9 -2.94 13.02 -8.89
C PRO A 9 -1.55 12.39 -8.87
N CYS A 10 -0.55 13.07 -9.43
CA CYS A 10 0.82 12.58 -9.53
C CYS A 10 1.62 12.66 -8.22
N ASN A 11 1.11 13.23 -7.13
CA ASN A 11 1.92 13.43 -5.93
C ASN A 11 1.97 12.19 -5.04
N PHE A 12 0.83 11.85 -4.42
CA PHE A 12 0.67 10.65 -3.59
C PHE A 12 -0.72 10.06 -3.82
N GLY A 13 -0.79 8.75 -3.94
CA GLY A 13 -2.05 8.04 -4.11
C GLY A 13 -1.88 6.57 -4.42
N PHE A 14 -2.97 5.94 -4.80
CA PHE A 14 -2.99 4.55 -5.23
C PHE A 14 -3.79 4.40 -6.53
N MET A 15 -3.27 3.61 -7.46
CA MET A 15 -4.06 3.04 -8.54
C MET A 15 -4.48 1.64 -8.11
N VAL A 16 -5.78 1.45 -7.90
CA VAL A 16 -6.32 0.20 -7.35
C VAL A 16 -7.44 -0.31 -8.24
N GLU A 17 -7.38 -1.57 -8.64
CA GLU A 17 -8.39 -2.23 -9.44
C GLU A 17 -8.67 -3.62 -8.89
N TYR A 18 -9.91 -3.88 -8.47
CA TYR A 18 -10.36 -5.23 -8.14
C TYR A 18 -10.79 -5.96 -9.41
N ILE A 19 -10.31 -7.19 -9.60
CA ILE A 19 -10.57 -7.99 -10.79
C ILE A 19 -11.29 -9.28 -10.36
N PRO A 20 -12.64 -9.33 -10.50
CA PRO A 20 -13.43 -10.48 -10.07
C PRO A 20 -12.98 -11.80 -10.71
N GLU A 21 -12.55 -11.78 -11.96
CA GLU A 21 -12.11 -12.95 -12.72
C GLU A 21 -10.80 -13.55 -12.19
N TRP A 22 -10.03 -12.79 -11.40
CA TRP A 22 -8.83 -13.28 -10.73
C TRP A 22 -9.12 -13.74 -9.30
N SER A 23 -10.37 -13.61 -8.85
CA SER A 23 -10.77 -13.77 -7.46
C SER A 23 -11.65 -15.00 -7.25
N ASP A 24 -11.73 -15.46 -6.01
CA ASP A 24 -12.64 -16.52 -5.59
C ASP A 24 -13.33 -16.17 -4.25
N SER A 25 -13.89 -17.18 -3.58
CA SER A 25 -14.55 -17.01 -2.28
C SER A 25 -13.57 -16.64 -1.15
N SER A 26 -12.29 -16.99 -1.30
CA SER A 26 -11.23 -16.85 -0.29
C SER A 26 -10.26 -15.71 -0.60
N PHE A 27 -10.03 -15.40 -1.88
CA PHE A 27 -9.04 -14.41 -2.31
C PHE A 27 -9.67 -13.32 -3.18
N LYS A 28 -9.44 -12.07 -2.80
CA LYS A 28 -9.86 -10.88 -3.54
C LYS A 28 -8.63 -10.30 -4.23
N ASN A 29 -8.51 -10.56 -5.53
CA ASN A 29 -7.32 -10.25 -6.31
C ASN A 29 -7.54 -9.07 -7.25
N GLY A 30 -6.44 -8.43 -7.63
CA GLY A 30 -6.46 -7.38 -8.63
C GLY A 30 -5.09 -6.72 -8.78
N LEU A 31 -5.10 -5.42 -9.01
CA LEU A 31 -3.91 -4.60 -9.19
C LEU A 31 -3.90 -3.48 -8.17
N MET A 32 -2.75 -3.24 -7.55
CA MET A 32 -2.53 -2.10 -6.67
C MET A 32 -1.14 -1.53 -6.90
N PHE A 33 -1.09 -0.24 -7.19
CA PHE A 33 0.14 0.54 -7.24
C PHE A 33 0.04 1.70 -6.27
N MET A 34 1.09 1.93 -5.50
CA MET A 34 1.31 3.19 -4.81
C MET A 34 1.98 4.17 -5.76
N MET A 35 1.56 5.43 -5.71
CA MET A 35 2.12 6.52 -6.50
C MET A 35 2.89 7.47 -5.58
N MET A 36 4.10 7.86 -6.00
CA MET A 36 4.95 8.86 -5.34
C MET A 36 5.69 9.65 -6.43
N ASN A 37 5.55 10.99 -6.43
CA ASN A 37 6.22 11.88 -7.40
C ASN A 37 6.15 11.39 -8.86
N ASP A 38 4.95 11.08 -9.36
CA ASP A 38 4.66 10.56 -10.70
C ASP A 38 5.10 9.12 -11.00
N GLU A 39 5.84 8.48 -10.10
CA GLU A 39 6.25 7.10 -10.22
C GLU A 39 5.28 6.13 -9.54
N LEU A 40 5.10 4.96 -10.17
CA LEU A 40 4.33 3.85 -9.62
C LEU A 40 5.24 2.82 -8.95
N TYR A 41 4.73 2.19 -7.88
CA TYR A 41 5.35 1.12 -7.13
C TYR A 41 4.31 0.03 -6.84
N PRO A 42 4.58 -1.27 -7.11
CA PRO A 42 5.81 -1.79 -7.75
C PRO A 42 6.03 -1.27 -9.18
N LYS A 43 7.26 -1.39 -9.68
CA LYS A 43 7.62 -1.01 -11.06
C LYS A 43 7.08 -2.00 -12.08
N ASN A 44 6.95 -3.25 -11.69
CA ASN A 44 6.34 -4.29 -12.51
C ASN A 44 4.87 -4.52 -12.13
N VAL A 45 4.05 -4.89 -13.11
CA VAL A 45 2.66 -5.29 -12.85
C VAL A 45 2.66 -6.61 -12.08
N ARG A 46 2.00 -6.63 -10.92
CA ARG A 46 1.87 -7.79 -10.04
C ARG A 46 0.44 -7.93 -9.54
N THR A 47 0.03 -9.16 -9.27
CA THR A 47 -1.28 -9.43 -8.68
C THR A 47 -1.23 -9.11 -7.20
N THR A 48 -2.10 -8.22 -6.73
CA THR A 48 -2.28 -7.95 -5.29
C THR A 48 -3.47 -8.75 -4.78
N THR A 49 -3.25 -9.57 -3.73
CA THR A 49 -4.33 -10.20 -2.97
C THR A 49 -4.78 -9.27 -1.85
N PHE A 50 -5.82 -8.48 -2.11
CA PHE A 50 -6.27 -7.39 -1.24
C PHE A 50 -6.57 -7.81 0.19
N ASN A 51 -7.24 -8.96 0.38
CA ASN A 51 -7.60 -9.44 1.72
C ASN A 51 -6.43 -10.12 2.46
N SER A 52 -5.25 -10.19 1.86
CA SER A 52 -3.98 -10.50 2.52
C SER A 52 -3.15 -9.22 2.73
N GLU A 53 -3.07 -8.36 1.73
CA GLU A 53 -2.23 -7.16 1.72
C GLU A 53 -2.77 -6.03 2.61
N LEU A 54 -4.04 -5.67 2.42
CA LEU A 54 -4.64 -4.49 3.08
C LEU A 54 -4.77 -4.63 4.60
N PRO A 55 -5.04 -5.82 5.19
CA PRO A 55 -4.98 -5.99 6.64
C PRO A 55 -3.66 -5.58 7.26
N ASP A 56 -2.53 -5.96 6.66
CA ASP A 56 -1.20 -5.64 7.18
C ASP A 56 -0.88 -4.16 6.91
N LEU A 57 -1.13 -3.70 5.69
CA LEU A 57 -0.89 -2.31 5.26
C LEU A 57 -1.69 -1.29 6.08
N LEU A 58 -2.93 -1.61 6.47
CA LEU A 58 -3.85 -0.71 7.17
C LEU A 58 -3.99 -1.05 8.67
N SER A 59 -3.19 -1.97 9.20
CA SER A 59 -3.20 -2.29 10.63
C SER A 59 -2.78 -1.09 11.49
N GLU A 60 -3.26 -1.04 12.73
CA GLU A 60 -2.91 0.03 13.70
C GLU A 60 -1.41 0.12 14.04
N ASN A 61 -0.65 -0.93 13.72
CA ASN A 61 0.79 -1.00 13.92
C ASN A 61 1.59 -0.77 12.62
N SER A 62 0.92 -0.59 11.48
CA SER A 62 1.55 -0.33 10.19
C SER A 62 2.14 1.07 10.14
N ALA A 63 3.36 1.19 9.60
CA ALA A 63 3.98 2.49 9.34
C ALA A 63 3.14 3.34 8.36
N MET A 64 2.36 2.71 7.46
CA MET A 64 1.44 3.42 6.57
C MET A 64 0.26 4.03 7.35
N LYS A 65 -0.32 3.30 8.31
CA LYS A 65 -1.48 3.78 9.05
C LYS A 65 -1.09 4.75 10.16
N LYS A 66 0.05 4.49 10.81
CA LYS A 66 0.55 5.23 11.95
C LYS A 66 2.06 5.49 11.83
N PRO A 67 2.47 6.44 10.97
CA PRO A 67 3.87 6.82 10.82
C PRO A 67 4.49 7.25 12.15
N VAL A 68 5.77 6.96 12.35
CA VAL A 68 6.51 7.48 13.51
C VAL A 68 6.59 8.99 13.44
N ILE A 69 6.25 9.67 14.55
CA ILE A 69 6.43 11.10 14.70
C ILE A 69 7.74 11.35 15.44
N ASP A 70 8.78 11.79 14.72
CA ASP A 70 10.05 12.21 15.29
C ASP A 70 10.56 13.44 14.52
N LYS A 71 10.26 14.63 15.07
CA LYS A 71 10.66 15.91 14.49
C LYS A 71 12.16 16.02 14.29
N LYS A 72 12.98 15.48 15.18
CA LYS A 72 14.43 15.63 15.08
C LYS A 72 14.96 14.77 13.93
N LEU A 73 14.52 13.52 13.88
CA LEU A 73 14.93 12.59 12.84
C LEU A 73 14.42 13.05 11.47
N TYR A 74 13.17 13.51 11.39
CA TYR A 74 12.55 14.05 10.18
C TYR A 74 13.37 15.13 9.47
N HIS A 75 13.96 16.06 10.24
CA HIS A 75 14.75 17.18 9.71
C HIS A 75 16.21 16.81 9.38
N THR A 76 16.56 15.54 9.45
CA THR A 76 17.83 15.03 8.90
C THR A 76 17.78 15.13 7.37
N GLU A 77 18.95 15.29 6.75
CA GLU A 77 19.08 15.19 5.29
C GLU A 77 18.53 13.84 4.79
N SER A 78 17.86 13.86 3.64
CA SER A 78 17.03 12.77 3.09
C SER A 78 17.78 11.47 2.87
N GLU A 79 18.93 11.50 2.20
CA GLU A 79 19.75 10.31 1.97
C GLU A 79 20.24 9.75 3.30
N LYS A 80 20.71 10.62 4.20
CA LYS A 80 21.15 10.21 5.54
C LYS A 80 20.02 9.61 6.37
N LEU A 81 18.82 10.17 6.28
CA LEU A 81 17.61 9.69 6.95
C LEU A 81 17.22 8.31 6.42
N PHE A 82 17.22 8.16 5.09
CA PHE A 82 16.99 6.89 4.40
C PHE A 82 17.99 5.82 4.86
N GLU A 83 19.30 6.12 4.88
CA GLU A 83 20.33 5.21 5.38
C GLU A 83 20.05 4.76 6.82
N ILE A 84 19.66 5.69 7.71
CA ILE A 84 19.32 5.37 9.10
C ILE A 84 18.15 4.39 9.19
N MET A 85 17.12 4.58 8.35
CA MET A 85 15.94 3.71 8.33
C MET A 85 16.26 2.35 7.71
N ALA A 86 16.95 2.33 6.58
CA ALA A 86 17.40 1.10 5.93
C ALA A 86 18.30 0.26 6.86
N ASP A 87 19.28 0.91 7.53
CA ASP A 87 20.17 0.26 8.50
C ASP A 87 19.39 -0.36 9.67
N LYS A 88 18.32 0.31 10.14
CA LYS A 88 17.47 -0.22 11.21
C LYS A 88 16.66 -1.41 10.76
N THR A 89 16.04 -1.31 9.59
CA THR A 89 15.13 -2.32 9.06
C THR A 89 15.85 -3.59 8.64
N TYR A 90 16.95 -3.46 7.90
CA TYR A 90 17.65 -4.61 7.33
C TYR A 90 18.87 -5.06 8.14
N GLY A 91 19.35 -4.20 9.03
CA GLY A 91 20.57 -4.45 9.80
C GLY A 91 21.83 -4.42 8.94
N LYS A 92 22.98 -4.22 9.56
CA LYS A 92 24.30 -4.46 8.93
C LYS A 92 24.80 -5.88 9.15
N GLU A 93 24.15 -6.64 10.04
CA GLU A 93 24.55 -7.97 10.45
C GLU A 93 23.40 -8.97 10.30
N ARG A 94 23.75 -10.21 9.95
CA ARG A 94 22.82 -11.29 9.60
C ARG A 94 21.83 -11.68 10.71
N ASP A 95 22.11 -11.27 11.95
CA ASP A 95 21.35 -11.63 13.16
C ASP A 95 20.64 -10.41 13.79
N ALA A 96 20.67 -9.24 13.14
CA ALA A 96 19.91 -8.09 13.58
C ALA A 96 18.40 -8.38 13.45
N TRP A 97 17.64 -8.05 14.50
CA TRP A 97 16.18 -8.14 14.44
C TRP A 97 15.66 -7.14 13.41
N TYR A 98 14.84 -7.63 12.48
CA TYR A 98 14.17 -6.80 11.48
C TYR A 98 13.26 -5.76 12.14
N ASP A 99 13.59 -4.48 11.99
CA ASP A 99 12.82 -3.35 12.52
C ASP A 99 12.03 -2.66 11.40
N GLY A 100 10.83 -3.16 11.12
CA GLY A 100 9.90 -2.61 10.13
C GLY A 100 9.21 -1.31 10.54
N THR A 101 9.59 -0.67 11.65
CA THR A 101 8.87 0.49 12.23
C THR A 101 8.70 1.64 11.24
N PHE A 102 9.66 1.85 10.35
CA PHE A 102 9.62 2.91 9.34
C PHE A 102 9.22 2.41 7.95
N GLN A 103 9.14 1.09 7.72
CA GLN A 103 8.89 0.55 6.39
C GLN A 103 7.38 0.40 6.15
N ILE A 104 6.92 0.87 5.00
CA ILE A 104 5.58 0.57 4.51
C ILE A 104 5.51 -0.94 4.18
N PRO A 105 4.64 -1.72 4.83
CA PRO A 105 4.61 -3.18 4.67
C PRO A 105 3.82 -3.60 3.43
N PHE A 106 4.09 -2.98 2.27
CA PHE A 106 3.46 -3.34 1.00
C PHE A 106 4.30 -4.42 0.29
N HIS A 107 3.86 -5.67 0.34
CA HIS A 107 4.63 -6.83 -0.10
C HIS A 107 4.99 -6.78 -1.58
N GLU A 108 4.06 -6.37 -2.45
CA GLU A 108 4.34 -6.29 -3.89
C GLU A 108 5.46 -5.29 -4.24
N ILE A 109 5.62 -4.20 -3.46
CA ILE A 109 6.74 -3.26 -3.61
C ILE A 109 8.04 -3.94 -3.17
N ASN A 110 8.02 -4.60 -2.01
CA ASN A 110 9.19 -5.25 -1.42
C ASN A 110 9.71 -6.40 -2.31
N ASP A 111 8.81 -7.23 -2.83
CA ASP A 111 9.13 -8.33 -3.73
C ASP A 111 9.58 -7.86 -5.13
N ASP A 112 9.32 -6.60 -5.48
CA ASP A 112 9.83 -5.97 -6.70
C ASP A 112 11.18 -5.27 -6.49
N ARG A 113 11.87 -5.57 -5.38
CA ARG A 113 13.18 -5.00 -5.01
C ARG A 113 13.13 -3.51 -4.67
N TRP A 114 11.98 -3.01 -4.24
CA TRP A 114 11.83 -1.65 -3.75
C TRP A 114 11.52 -1.65 -2.27
N SER A 115 11.72 -0.52 -1.62
CA SER A 115 11.21 -0.29 -0.27
C SER A 115 10.81 1.16 -0.14
N VAL A 116 9.76 1.41 0.63
CA VAL A 116 9.35 2.78 0.94
C VAL A 116 9.33 2.95 2.44
N PHE A 117 10.08 3.94 2.91
CA PHE A 117 10.12 4.34 4.30
C PHE A 117 9.28 5.59 4.53
N ILE A 118 8.77 5.75 5.75
CA ILE A 118 7.86 6.82 6.11
C ILE A 118 8.15 7.37 7.51
N ILE A 119 8.08 8.69 7.65
CA ILE A 119 8.22 9.41 8.93
C ILE A 119 7.41 10.70 8.92
N SER A 120 7.08 11.20 10.11
CA SER A 120 6.35 12.45 10.30
C SER A 120 7.05 13.41 11.27
N ASP A 121 6.89 14.70 11.06
CA ASP A 121 7.14 15.73 12.07
C ASP A 121 5.85 16.11 12.83
N GLY A 122 4.71 15.52 12.47
CA GLY A 122 3.38 15.83 12.97
C GLY A 122 2.54 16.62 11.98
N ASP A 123 3.12 17.61 11.30
CA ASP A 123 2.43 18.48 10.35
C ASP A 123 2.55 17.96 8.91
N ASN A 124 3.67 17.33 8.59
CA ASN A 124 3.99 16.71 7.31
C ASN A 124 4.40 15.24 7.47
N ILE A 125 4.28 14.53 6.36
CA ILE A 125 4.75 13.18 6.13
C ILE A 125 5.84 13.23 5.07
N LYS A 126 6.94 12.53 5.34
CA LYS A 126 8.01 12.28 4.40
C LYS A 126 8.02 10.80 4.04
N LEU A 127 7.94 10.51 2.75
CA LEU A 127 8.08 9.19 2.14
C LEU A 127 9.40 9.15 1.38
N MET A 128 10.14 8.06 1.49
CA MET A 128 11.40 7.88 0.77
C MET A 128 11.42 6.49 0.15
N SER A 129 11.64 6.41 -1.17
CA SER A 129 11.78 5.13 -1.85
C SER A 129 13.27 4.78 -2.03
N GLY A 130 13.54 3.49 -2.08
CA GLY A 130 14.83 2.98 -2.48
C GLY A 130 14.74 1.63 -3.17
N GLU A 131 15.76 1.36 -3.99
CA GLU A 131 15.85 0.17 -4.82
C GLU A 131 17.02 -0.70 -4.37
N TRP A 132 16.78 -2.00 -4.27
CA TRP A 132 17.82 -2.99 -4.06
C TRP A 132 18.58 -3.26 -5.35
N ARG A 133 19.88 -2.92 -5.35
CA ARG A 133 20.82 -3.19 -6.44
C ARG A 133 22.11 -3.74 -5.87
N ASP A 134 22.64 -4.79 -6.50
CA ASP A 134 23.93 -5.39 -6.12
C ASP A 134 24.09 -5.80 -4.64
N GLY A 135 22.97 -6.05 -3.95
CA GLY A 135 22.95 -6.46 -2.54
C GLY A 135 22.79 -5.34 -1.52
N ASP A 136 22.74 -4.08 -1.97
CA ASP A 136 22.52 -2.90 -1.14
C ASP A 136 21.24 -2.16 -1.57
N ILE A 137 20.65 -1.40 -0.65
CA ILE A 137 19.49 -0.55 -0.95
C ILE A 137 19.95 0.89 -1.15
N HIS A 138 19.57 1.48 -2.29
CA HIS A 138 19.96 2.84 -2.67
C HIS A 138 18.75 3.77 -2.59
N PHE A 139 18.94 4.94 -1.99
CA PHE A 139 17.97 6.02 -2.05
C PHE A 139 17.65 6.36 -3.51
N HIS A 140 16.36 6.50 -3.81
CA HIS A 140 15.89 6.82 -5.17
C HIS A 140 15.16 8.16 -5.21
N ASP A 141 14.18 8.35 -4.32
CA ASP A 141 13.35 9.55 -4.34
C ASP A 141 12.71 9.86 -2.97
N GLU A 142 12.28 11.11 -2.79
CA GLU A 142 11.60 11.61 -1.60
C GLU A 142 10.34 12.42 -1.97
N LEU A 143 9.27 12.18 -1.21
CA LEU A 143 8.07 13.01 -1.22
C LEU A 143 7.76 13.56 0.17
N GLU A 144 7.56 14.88 0.26
CA GLU A 144 6.95 15.53 1.42
C GLU A 144 5.50 15.94 1.11
N ILE A 145 4.58 15.60 2.01
CA ILE A 145 3.15 15.90 1.88
C ILE A 145 2.55 16.30 3.23
N PRO A 146 1.63 17.28 3.30
CA PRO A 146 0.93 17.60 4.53
C PRO A 146 0.20 16.38 5.11
N SER A 147 0.36 16.12 6.41
CA SER A 147 -0.21 14.97 7.11
C SER A 147 -1.71 14.82 6.87
N LYS A 148 -2.43 15.95 6.82
CA LYS A 148 -3.87 15.95 6.52
C LYS A 148 -4.19 15.29 5.18
N LYS A 149 -3.47 15.65 4.11
CA LYS A 149 -3.71 15.09 2.77
C LYS A 149 -3.34 13.61 2.69
N TYR A 150 -2.25 13.24 3.37
CA TYR A 150 -1.83 11.85 3.49
C TYR A 150 -2.94 11.00 4.13
N PHE A 151 -3.43 11.40 5.30
CA PHE A 151 -4.46 10.63 6.01
C PHE A 151 -5.83 10.65 5.32
N GLU A 152 -6.18 11.69 4.55
CA GLU A 152 -7.35 11.67 3.68
C GLU A 152 -7.24 10.56 2.61
N THR A 153 -6.04 10.37 2.05
CA THR A 153 -5.75 9.29 1.07
C THR A 153 -5.84 7.91 1.72
N ILE A 154 -5.23 7.73 2.90
CA ILE A 154 -5.29 6.45 3.63
C ILE A 154 -6.74 6.10 3.99
N LYS A 155 -7.54 7.08 4.43
CA LYS A 155 -8.96 6.86 4.74
C LYS A 155 -9.74 6.38 3.51
N ALA A 156 -9.50 6.96 2.34
CA ALA A 156 -10.16 6.52 1.10
C ALA A 156 -9.74 5.10 0.68
N LEU A 157 -8.49 4.69 0.95
CA LEU A 157 -8.03 3.32 0.75
C LEU A 157 -8.74 2.33 1.72
N GLU A 158 -8.97 2.72 2.97
CA GLU A 158 -9.77 1.93 3.91
C GLU A 158 -11.22 1.80 3.47
N GLU A 159 -11.82 2.89 2.99
CA GLU A 159 -13.18 2.88 2.45
C GLU A 159 -13.27 1.89 1.27
N PHE A 160 -12.29 1.89 0.35
CA PHE A 160 -12.19 0.87 -0.70
C PHE A 160 -12.13 -0.54 -0.11
N TYR A 161 -11.25 -0.80 0.85
CA TYR A 161 -11.13 -2.13 1.47
C TYR A 161 -12.45 -2.62 2.10
N ASN A 162 -13.18 -1.73 2.76
CA ASN A 162 -14.46 -2.03 3.37
C ASN A 162 -15.53 -2.41 2.33
N THR A 163 -15.48 -1.82 1.13
CA THR A 163 -16.40 -2.21 0.04
C THR A 163 -16.14 -3.64 -0.45
N LEU A 164 -14.88 -4.07 -0.52
CA LEU A 164 -14.53 -5.44 -0.91
C LEU A 164 -15.06 -6.47 0.10
N SER A 165 -15.02 -6.12 1.39
CA SER A 165 -15.50 -6.97 2.48
C SER A 165 -17.03 -7.07 2.55
N SER A 166 -17.73 -6.02 2.12
CA SER A 166 -19.19 -5.94 2.14
C SER A 166 -19.86 -6.59 0.92
N GLY A 167 -19.11 -6.88 -0.15
CA GLY A 167 -19.61 -7.39 -1.43
C GLY A 167 -19.94 -8.89 -1.50
N ASN A 168 -19.75 -9.67 -0.44
CA ASN A 168 -19.99 -11.12 -0.41
C ASN A 168 -21.48 -11.54 -0.21
N GLY A 169 -22.44 -10.61 -0.34
CA GLY A 169 -23.86 -10.83 -0.01
C GLY A 169 -24.86 -10.92 -1.17
N GLY A 170 -24.42 -11.20 -2.41
CA GLY A 170 -25.30 -11.07 -3.59
C GLY A 170 -25.16 -12.16 -4.65
N HIS A 171 -25.34 -13.44 -4.29
CA HIS A 171 -25.61 -14.50 -5.27
C HIS A 171 -26.46 -15.64 -4.67
N GLU A 172 -27.72 -15.36 -4.38
CA GLU A 172 -28.83 -16.34 -4.21
C GLU A 172 -30.13 -15.57 -4.55
N ASN A 173 -31.04 -15.90 -5.46
CA ASN A 173 -31.34 -17.08 -6.25
C ASN A 173 -32.02 -16.61 -7.56
N GLU A 174 -31.48 -16.95 -8.72
CA GLU A 174 -32.28 -17.06 -9.95
C GLU A 174 -32.08 -18.45 -10.52
N HIS A 175 -32.68 -19.46 -9.89
CA HIS A 175 -32.94 -20.73 -10.54
C HIS A 175 -34.25 -21.34 -10.04
N GLN A 176 -35.07 -21.72 -11.02
CA GLN A 176 -36.24 -22.61 -10.98
C GLN A 176 -37.58 -21.99 -10.59
N GLU A 177 -38.36 -21.62 -11.61
CA GLU A 177 -39.56 -22.41 -11.98
C GLU A 177 -39.92 -22.14 -13.44
N ASN A 178 -39.36 -22.98 -14.33
CA ASN A 178 -39.93 -23.18 -15.66
C ASN A 178 -40.54 -24.58 -15.62
N THR A 179 -41.81 -24.67 -15.25
CA THR A 179 -42.56 -25.92 -15.39
C THR A 179 -43.54 -25.73 -16.54
N GLU A 180 -43.15 -26.25 -17.69
CA GLU A 180 -44.07 -26.61 -18.76
C GLU A 180 -45.16 -27.54 -18.20
N ARG A 181 -46.42 -27.20 -18.44
CA ARG A 181 -47.47 -28.18 -18.68
C ARG A 181 -48.29 -27.72 -19.87
N THR A 182 -47.91 -28.26 -21.02
CA THR A 182 -48.80 -28.53 -22.15
C THR A 182 -49.79 -29.65 -21.80
N ASP A 183 -50.96 -29.54 -22.43
CA ASP A 183 -51.94 -30.58 -22.78
C ASP A 183 -52.82 -31.19 -21.67
N THR A 184 -54.06 -30.69 -21.53
CA THR A 184 -55.29 -31.28 -22.12
C THR A 184 -56.54 -30.46 -21.78
#